data_AF-A0A9P5U4M0-F1
#
_entry.id   AF-A0A9P5U4M0-F1
#
_cell.length_a   1.000
_cell.length_b   1.000
_cell.length_c   1.000
_cell.angle_alpha   90.00
_cell.angle_beta   90.00
_cell.angle_gamma   90.00
#
_symmetry.space_group_name_H-M   'P 1'
#
loop_
_entity.id
_entity.type
_entity.pdbx_description
1 polymer ?
#
loop_
_entity_poly.entity_id
_entity_poly.type
_entity_poly.pdbx_seq_one_letter_code
_entity_poly.pdbx_strand_id
1 'polypeptide(L)'
;MTRRYWALPRTIVIALIFSLLASCIMNLLVTFKLLWETSENMDSHSYEGNDYPVMLPLHVPPVALTFETSEPFSLAGFESWAQWRAMDVFPKGNGFVKLGPKGRPFGISMFHQMHCLQILRNTILMNDVSDHTEHCLNFLRQAVLCASDTTLDALDVDVNGTLKGTDGIGQTHICRNWETVFEFVHQNQLSPAWD
;
A
#
# COMPACT_ATOMS: atom_id res chain seq x y z
N MET A 1 -11.92 48.74 -28.49
CA MET A 1 -11.76 47.77 -27.39
C MET A 1 -10.27 47.47 -27.20
N THR A 2 -9.61 48.07 -26.21
CA THR A 2 -8.19 47.78 -25.90
C THR A 2 -8.13 46.90 -24.65
N ARG A 3 -7.70 45.64 -24.81
CA ARG A 3 -7.41 44.72 -23.70
C ARG A 3 -6.30 45.30 -22.83
N ARG A 4 -6.61 45.68 -21.57
CA ARG A 4 -5.60 45.98 -20.55
C ARG A 4 -5.06 44.65 -20.01
N TYR A 5 -3.81 44.33 -20.33
CA TYR A 5 -3.09 43.24 -19.69
C TYR A 5 -2.60 43.73 -18.33
N TRP A 6 -3.08 43.11 -17.25
CA TRP A 6 -2.56 43.35 -15.91
C TRP A 6 -1.21 42.67 -15.77
N ALA A 7 -0.12 43.42 -15.91
CA ALA A 7 1.21 42.91 -15.63
C ALA A 7 1.40 42.80 -14.11
N LEU A 8 1.78 41.62 -13.63
CA LEU A 8 2.14 41.41 -12.23
C LEU A 8 3.32 42.32 -11.84
N PRO A 9 3.25 43.04 -10.70
CA PRO A 9 4.37 43.82 -10.18
C PRO A 9 5.64 42.96 -10.05
N ARG A 10 6.79 43.50 -10.47
CA ARG A 10 8.10 42.80 -10.41
C ARG A 10 8.42 42.25 -9.02
N THR A 11 8.02 42.95 -7.97
CA THR A 11 8.19 42.52 -6.58
C THR A 11 7.43 41.24 -6.26
N ILE A 12 6.21 41.09 -6.78
CA ILE A 12 5.39 39.89 -6.62
C ILE A 12 6.03 38.72 -7.39
N VAL A 13 6.50 38.96 -8.61
CA VAL A 13 7.19 37.92 -9.41
C VAL A 13 8.45 37.43 -8.70
N ILE A 14 9.27 38.34 -8.15
CA ILE A 14 10.48 37.98 -7.40
C ILE A 14 10.12 37.16 -6.15
N ALA A 15 9.12 37.59 -5.36
CA ALA A 15 8.70 36.87 -4.17
C ALA A 15 8.19 35.46 -4.47
N LEU A 16 7.45 35.28 -5.57
CA LEU A 16 6.99 33.96 -6.03
C LEU A 16 8.15 33.06 -6.44
N ILE A 17 9.16 33.59 -7.15
CA ILE A 17 10.37 32.83 -7.52
C ILE A 17 11.13 32.39 -6.27
N PHE A 18 11.35 33.28 -5.30
CA PHE A 18 12.03 32.93 -4.05
C PHE A 18 11.25 31.86 -3.27
N SER A 19 9.93 31.97 -3.21
CA SER A 19 9.07 30.99 -2.52
C SER A 19 9.13 29.61 -3.19
N LEU A 20 9.10 29.57 -4.52
CA LEU A 20 9.25 28.34 -5.29
C LEU A 20 10.64 27.72 -5.09
N LEU A 21 11.71 28.51 -5.17
CA LEU A 21 13.07 28.03 -4.94
C LEU A 21 13.26 27.46 -3.53
N ALA A 22 12.75 28.16 -2.52
CA ALA A 22 12.78 27.68 -1.14
C ALA A 22 12.01 26.35 -0.98
N SER A 23 10.83 26.24 -1.60
CA SER A 23 10.05 24.99 -1.60
C SER A 23 10.78 23.85 -2.30
N CYS A 24 11.40 24.10 -3.46
CA CYS A 24 12.19 23.10 -4.17
C CYS A 24 13.38 22.63 -3.33
N ILE A 25 14.11 23.56 -2.70
CA ILE A 25 15.25 23.22 -1.82
C ILE A 25 14.78 22.37 -0.65
N MET A 26 13.69 22.77 0.02
CA MET A 26 13.14 22.00 1.14
C MET A 26 12.72 20.59 0.71
N ASN A 27 12.04 20.46 -0.43
CA ASN A 27 11.66 19.15 -0.97
C ASN A 27 12.88 18.29 -1.29
N LEU A 28 13.93 18.86 -1.90
CA LEU A 28 15.17 18.15 -2.20
C LEU A 28 15.92 17.70 -0.94
N LEU A 29 15.96 18.54 0.10
CA LEU A 29 16.60 18.19 1.38
C LEU A 29 15.85 17.07 2.10
N VAL A 30 14.52 17.11 2.09
CA VAL A 30 13.68 16.06 2.69
C VAL A 30 13.83 14.75 1.93
N THR A 31 13.76 14.76 0.59
CA THR A 31 13.94 13.53 -0.20
C THR A 31 15.34 12.95 -0.02
N PHE A 32 16.38 13.79 -0.03
CA PHE A 32 17.75 13.34 0.22
C PHE A 32 17.90 12.70 1.60
N LYS A 33 17.34 13.31 2.65
CA LYS A 33 17.37 12.76 4.00
C LYS A 33 16.66 11.40 4.08
N LEU A 34 15.46 11.28 3.51
CA LEU A 34 14.70 10.03 3.50
C LEU A 34 15.43 8.91 2.74
N LEU A 35 16.02 9.23 1.58
CA LEU A 35 16.81 8.27 0.81
C LEU A 35 18.06 7.84 1.56
N TRP A 36 18.75 8.77 2.23
CA TRP A 36 19.92 8.47 3.05
C TRP A 36 19.58 7.52 4.21
N GLU A 37 18.56 7.84 5.00
CA GLU A 37 18.12 7.00 6.13
C GLU A 37 17.67 5.59 5.67
N THR A 38 17.06 5.51 4.49
CA THR A 38 16.65 4.23 3.90
C THR A 38 17.87 3.40 3.48
N SER A 39 18.84 4.03 2.81
CA SER A 39 20.09 3.38 2.38
C SER A 39 20.89 2.87 3.58
N GLU A 40 21.06 3.70 4.61
CA GLU A 40 21.83 3.35 5.80
C GLU A 40 21.22 2.14 6.54
N ASN A 41 19.89 2.08 6.65
CA ASN A 41 19.19 0.93 7.24
C ASN A 41 19.30 -0.34 6.38
N MET A 42 19.43 -0.21 5.05
CA MET A 42 19.64 -1.37 4.19
C MET A 42 21.05 -1.95 4.34
N ASP A 43 22.05 -1.09 4.47
CA ASP A 43 23.47 -1.47 4.55
C ASP A 43 23.90 -1.89 5.96
N SER A 44 23.10 -1.61 7.00
CA SER A 44 23.44 -1.93 8.40
C SER A 44 23.21 -3.40 8.79
N HIS A 45 22.56 -4.20 7.94
CA HIS A 45 22.19 -5.59 8.25
C HIS A 45 22.83 -6.59 7.30
N SER A 46 23.27 -7.73 7.85
CA SER A 46 23.81 -8.85 7.05
C SER A 46 22.73 -9.66 6.33
N TYR A 47 21.48 -9.59 6.81
CA TYR A 47 20.36 -10.45 6.40
C TYR A 47 20.60 -11.94 6.67
N GLU A 48 21.52 -12.30 7.58
CA GLU A 48 21.81 -13.68 7.98
C GLU A 48 21.17 -14.02 9.33
N GLY A 49 20.62 -15.23 9.45
CA GLY A 49 19.98 -15.68 10.70
C GLY A 49 18.88 -14.70 11.15
N ASN A 50 19.09 -14.06 12.30
CA ASN A 50 18.18 -13.09 12.91
C ASN A 50 18.58 -11.62 12.68
N ASP A 51 19.65 -11.35 11.93
CA ASP A 51 20.13 -9.99 11.66
C ASP A 51 19.47 -9.43 10.40
N TYR A 52 18.26 -8.90 10.56
CA TYR A 52 17.49 -8.22 9.51
C TYR A 52 16.51 -7.25 10.18
N PRO A 53 16.08 -6.18 9.49
CA PRO A 53 15.11 -5.26 10.07
C PRO A 53 13.72 -5.90 10.16
N VAL A 54 12.99 -5.61 11.22
CA VAL A 54 11.62 -6.14 11.44
C VAL A 54 10.63 -5.64 10.37
N MET A 55 10.88 -4.44 9.85
CA MET A 55 10.11 -3.84 8.76
C MET A 55 11.00 -3.67 7.54
N LEU A 56 10.38 -3.69 6.36
CA LEU A 56 11.06 -3.31 5.14
C LEU A 56 11.59 -1.87 5.28
N PRO A 57 12.88 -1.61 5.02
CA PRO A 57 13.42 -0.26 5.01
C PRO A 57 12.91 0.46 3.76
N LEU A 58 11.68 0.92 3.83
CA LEU A 58 10.97 1.62 2.77
C LEU A 58 10.09 2.69 3.41
N HIS A 59 10.24 3.93 2.96
CA HIS A 59 9.31 4.99 3.34
C HIS A 59 7.97 4.78 2.65
N VAL A 60 6.91 4.51 3.42
CA VAL A 60 5.55 4.32 2.91
C VAL A 60 4.68 5.47 3.41
N PRO A 61 4.39 6.47 2.57
CA PRO A 61 3.61 7.63 2.99
C PRO A 61 2.13 7.25 3.24
N PRO A 62 1.40 8.04 4.05
CA PRO A 62 -0.04 7.86 4.18
C PRO A 62 -0.76 8.20 2.88
N VAL A 63 -1.89 7.53 2.62
CA VAL A 63 -2.81 7.82 1.50
C VAL A 63 -4.25 7.78 2.01
N ALA A 64 -5.09 8.69 1.53
CA ALA A 64 -6.52 8.64 1.78
C ALA A 64 -7.18 7.67 0.79
N LEU A 65 -7.98 6.73 1.29
CA LEU A 65 -8.75 5.81 0.47
C LEU A 65 -10.21 5.86 0.90
N THR A 66 -11.09 6.20 -0.02
CA THR A 66 -12.54 6.09 0.21
C THR A 66 -13.00 4.73 -0.29
N PHE A 67 -13.65 3.96 0.58
CA PHE A 67 -14.14 2.64 0.19
C PHE A 67 -15.34 2.76 -0.75
N GLU A 68 -15.31 1.99 -1.84
CA GLU A 68 -16.33 1.97 -2.87
C GLU A 68 -16.75 0.53 -3.17
N THR A 69 -17.99 0.35 -3.63
CA THR A 69 -18.47 -0.95 -4.08
C THR A 69 -17.63 -1.42 -5.26
N SER A 70 -16.91 -2.52 -5.05
CA SER A 70 -15.93 -3.02 -6.00
C SER A 70 -16.47 -4.25 -6.73
N GLU A 71 -17.36 -4.03 -7.70
CA GLU A 71 -17.88 -5.09 -8.59
C GLU A 71 -16.78 -6.00 -9.20
N PRO A 72 -15.61 -5.46 -9.63
CA PRO A 72 -14.53 -6.29 -10.14
C PRO A 72 -13.90 -7.22 -9.09
N PHE A 73 -14.13 -7.00 -7.80
CA PHE A 73 -13.63 -7.84 -6.71
C PHE A 73 -14.73 -8.72 -6.10
N SER A 74 -15.82 -8.97 -6.83
CA SER A 74 -16.88 -9.89 -6.41
C SER A 74 -16.36 -11.31 -6.11
N LEU A 75 -17.15 -12.07 -5.34
CA LEU A 75 -16.77 -13.40 -4.87
C LEU A 75 -16.43 -14.37 -6.02
N ALA A 76 -17.23 -14.36 -7.10
CA ALA A 76 -17.06 -15.22 -8.26
C ALA A 76 -17.27 -14.42 -9.55
N GLY A 77 -16.62 -14.86 -10.64
CA GLY A 77 -16.70 -14.20 -11.95
C GLY A 77 -15.37 -14.30 -12.67
N PHE A 78 -15.38 -14.39 -14.01
CA PHE A 78 -14.15 -14.54 -14.79
C PHE A 78 -13.20 -13.37 -14.59
N GLU A 79 -13.72 -12.14 -14.65
CA GLU A 79 -12.93 -10.93 -14.39
C GLU A 79 -12.47 -10.86 -12.94
N SER A 80 -13.32 -11.24 -11.98
CA SER A 80 -13.00 -11.18 -10.56
C SER A 80 -11.82 -12.08 -10.18
N TRP A 81 -11.69 -13.25 -10.81
CA TRP A 81 -10.51 -14.11 -10.61
C TRP A 81 -9.20 -13.42 -11.02
N ALA A 82 -9.21 -12.69 -12.13
CA ALA A 82 -8.03 -11.95 -12.59
C ALA A 82 -7.71 -10.78 -11.65
N GLN A 83 -8.73 -10.04 -11.20
CA GLN A 83 -8.55 -8.90 -10.28
C GLN A 83 -8.01 -9.34 -8.92
N TRP A 84 -8.59 -10.39 -8.32
CA TRP A 84 -8.07 -10.95 -7.07
C TRP A 84 -6.62 -11.41 -7.20
N ARG A 85 -6.28 -12.10 -8.30
CA ARG A 85 -4.91 -12.54 -8.57
C ARG A 85 -3.95 -11.37 -8.83
N ALA A 86 -4.42 -10.27 -9.41
CA ALA A 86 -3.58 -9.10 -9.67
C ALA A 86 -3.03 -8.46 -8.38
N MET A 87 -3.64 -8.72 -7.23
CA MET A 87 -3.25 -8.11 -5.95
C MET A 87 -2.01 -8.74 -5.30
N ASP A 88 -1.58 -9.92 -5.74
CA ASP A 88 -0.38 -10.58 -5.21
C ASP A 88 0.48 -11.28 -6.28
N VAL A 89 0.09 -11.24 -7.55
CA VAL A 89 0.88 -11.85 -8.62
C VAL A 89 2.06 -10.95 -9.02
N PHE A 90 3.26 -11.51 -8.89
CA PHE A 90 4.49 -10.92 -9.41
C PHE A 90 5.29 -11.99 -10.14
N PRO A 91 5.90 -11.70 -11.31
CA PRO A 91 6.42 -12.72 -12.21
C PRO A 91 7.47 -13.66 -11.61
N LYS A 92 8.28 -13.19 -10.65
CA LYS A 92 9.39 -13.97 -10.09
C LYS A 92 9.08 -14.59 -8.73
N GLY A 93 8.00 -14.19 -8.05
CA GLY A 93 7.75 -14.69 -6.69
C GLY A 93 6.52 -14.20 -5.94
N ASN A 94 5.39 -13.85 -6.58
CA ASN A 94 4.10 -13.59 -5.90
C ASN A 94 4.19 -12.72 -4.61
N GLY A 95 4.88 -11.57 -4.68
CA GLY A 95 5.01 -10.65 -3.55
C GLY A 95 6.22 -10.89 -2.62
N PHE A 96 6.98 -11.96 -2.84
CA PHE A 96 8.27 -12.17 -2.17
C PHE A 96 9.34 -11.24 -2.72
N VAL A 97 10.31 -10.91 -1.87
CA VAL A 97 11.48 -10.09 -2.19
C VAL A 97 12.76 -10.81 -1.80
N LYS A 98 13.87 -10.49 -2.46
CA LYS A 98 15.21 -10.92 -2.07
C LYS A 98 16.00 -9.73 -1.55
N LEU A 99 16.49 -9.83 -0.32
CA LEU A 99 17.19 -8.73 0.38
C LEU A 99 18.59 -9.16 0.83
N GLY A 100 19.43 -8.15 1.04
CA GLY A 100 20.81 -8.32 1.48
C GLY A 100 21.77 -8.85 0.40
N PRO A 101 23.07 -8.89 0.69
CA PRO A 101 24.12 -9.21 -0.29
C PRO A 101 23.99 -10.60 -0.92
N LYS A 102 23.35 -11.55 -0.21
CA LYS A 102 23.15 -12.93 -0.64
C LYS A 102 21.76 -13.18 -1.25
N GLY A 103 20.91 -12.15 -1.36
CA GLY A 103 19.56 -12.28 -1.92
C GLY A 103 18.65 -13.22 -1.13
N ARG A 104 18.61 -13.06 0.20
CA ARG A 104 17.75 -13.88 1.08
C ARG A 104 16.27 -13.58 0.79
N PRO A 105 15.41 -14.60 0.59
CA PRO A 105 14.00 -14.40 0.35
C PRO A 105 13.25 -13.99 1.62
N PHE A 106 12.31 -13.06 1.49
CA PHE A 106 11.37 -12.63 2.51
C PHE A 106 9.97 -12.44 1.91
N GLY A 107 8.93 -12.80 2.68
CA GLY A 107 7.56 -12.45 2.36
C GLY A 107 7.21 -11.09 2.99
N ILE A 108 6.61 -10.20 2.21
CA ILE A 108 6.08 -8.95 2.76
C ILE A 108 4.68 -9.21 3.34
N SER A 109 4.47 -8.81 4.59
CA SER A 109 3.22 -9.05 5.34
C SER A 109 1.96 -8.61 4.58
N MET A 110 2.00 -7.48 3.86
CA MET A 110 0.88 -7.01 3.04
C MET A 110 0.47 -8.04 1.97
N PHE A 111 1.42 -8.60 1.21
CA PHE A 111 1.12 -9.61 0.21
C PHE A 111 0.74 -10.96 0.82
N HIS A 112 1.28 -11.30 2.00
CA HIS A 112 0.81 -12.48 2.73
C HIS A 112 -0.66 -12.33 3.15
N GLN A 113 -1.08 -11.13 3.58
CA GLN A 113 -2.49 -10.85 3.88
C GLN A 113 -3.36 -10.99 2.62
N MET A 114 -2.91 -10.48 1.47
CA MET A 114 -3.62 -10.66 0.19
C MET A 114 -3.73 -12.13 -0.23
N HIS A 115 -2.65 -12.90 -0.05
CA HIS A 115 -2.67 -14.35 -0.26
C HIS A 115 -3.70 -15.04 0.64
N CYS A 116 -3.70 -14.73 1.94
CA CYS A 116 -4.67 -15.26 2.89
C CYS A 116 -6.11 -14.91 2.51
N LEU A 117 -6.37 -13.69 2.02
CA LEU A 117 -7.71 -13.31 1.52
C LEU A 117 -8.13 -14.18 0.33
N GLN A 118 -7.21 -14.52 -0.59
CA GLN A 118 -7.51 -15.44 -1.68
C GLN A 118 -7.77 -16.87 -1.20
N ILE A 119 -7.06 -17.35 -0.17
CA ILE A 119 -7.35 -18.65 0.45
C ILE A 119 -8.76 -18.64 1.05
N LEU A 120 -9.13 -17.63 1.83
CA LEU A 120 -10.49 -17.53 2.39
C LEU A 120 -11.57 -17.46 1.30
N ARG A 121 -11.31 -16.70 0.23
CA ARG A 121 -12.21 -16.65 -0.95
C ARG A 121 -12.38 -18.03 -1.57
N ASN A 122 -11.29 -18.78 -1.76
CA ASN A 122 -11.35 -20.14 -2.31
C ASN A 122 -12.10 -21.09 -1.37
N THR A 123 -11.91 -20.99 -0.06
CA THR A 123 -12.69 -21.76 0.92
C THR A 123 -14.18 -21.51 0.78
N ILE A 124 -14.62 -20.27 0.61
CA ILE A 124 -16.06 -19.97 0.41
C ILE A 124 -16.59 -20.63 -0.87
N LEU A 125 -15.80 -20.63 -1.95
CA LEU A 125 -16.22 -21.16 -3.25
C LEU A 125 -16.18 -22.69 -3.34
N MET A 126 -15.22 -23.32 -2.67
CA MET A 126 -14.92 -24.76 -2.80
C MET A 126 -15.25 -25.55 -1.54
N ASN A 127 -15.63 -24.88 -0.45
CA ASN A 127 -15.81 -25.47 0.87
C ASN A 127 -14.56 -26.22 1.38
N ASP A 128 -13.38 -25.70 1.03
CA ASP A 128 -12.08 -26.26 1.43
C ASP A 128 -11.64 -25.64 2.77
N VAL A 129 -12.01 -26.30 3.86
CA VAL A 129 -11.61 -25.93 5.22
C VAL A 129 -10.43 -26.80 5.63
N SER A 130 -9.26 -26.17 5.75
CA SER A 130 -7.99 -26.83 6.06
C SER A 130 -7.20 -26.07 7.13
N ASP A 131 -6.16 -26.70 7.68
CA ASP A 131 -5.21 -26.04 8.61
C ASP A 131 -4.64 -24.75 8.01
N HIS A 132 -4.45 -24.70 6.68
CA HIS A 132 -3.99 -23.51 5.99
C HIS A 132 -5.04 -22.39 6.06
N THR A 133 -6.32 -22.71 5.87
CA THR A 133 -7.43 -21.75 6.01
C THR A 133 -7.52 -21.21 7.44
N GLU A 134 -7.40 -22.07 8.44
CA GLU A 134 -7.42 -21.67 9.85
C GLU A 134 -6.25 -20.73 10.18
N HIS A 135 -5.05 -21.06 9.71
CA HIS A 135 -3.88 -20.19 9.85
C HIS A 135 -4.10 -18.83 9.17
N CYS A 136 -4.59 -18.81 7.93
CA CYS A 136 -4.87 -17.59 7.19
C CYS A 136 -5.87 -16.69 7.92
N LEU A 137 -6.97 -17.26 8.44
CA LEU A 137 -7.96 -16.53 9.22
C LEU A 137 -7.34 -15.92 10.48
N ASN A 138 -6.54 -16.69 11.22
CA ASN A 138 -5.86 -16.21 12.42
C ASN A 138 -4.78 -15.15 12.14
N PHE A 139 -4.08 -15.25 11.01
CA PHE A 139 -3.12 -14.25 10.57
C PHE A 139 -3.82 -12.94 10.21
N LEU A 140 -4.91 -12.99 9.43
CA LEU A 140 -5.70 -11.80 9.07
C LEU A 140 -6.30 -11.11 10.30
N ARG A 141 -6.82 -11.87 11.28
CA ARG A 141 -7.28 -11.32 12.57
C ARG A 141 -6.18 -10.51 13.26
N GLN A 142 -4.97 -11.03 13.32
CA GLN A 142 -3.83 -10.34 13.93
C GLN A 142 -3.40 -9.12 13.12
N ALA A 143 -3.45 -9.20 11.79
CA ALA A 143 -3.16 -8.08 10.91
C ALA A 143 -4.16 -6.92 11.09
N VAL A 144 -5.46 -7.21 11.18
CA VAL A 144 -6.49 -6.20 11.48
C VAL A 144 -6.25 -5.53 12.83
N LEU A 145 -5.95 -6.31 13.87
CA LEU A 145 -5.60 -5.76 15.19
C LEU A 145 -4.31 -4.92 15.15
N CYS A 146 -3.32 -5.33 14.36
CA CYS A 146 -2.08 -4.57 14.18
C CYS A 146 -2.33 -3.24 13.46
N ALA A 147 -3.25 -3.22 12.49
CA ALA A 147 -3.65 -2.00 11.79
C ALA A 147 -4.46 -1.06 12.69
N SER A 148 -5.37 -1.61 13.53
CA SER A 148 -6.21 -0.85 14.48
C SER A 148 -6.84 0.39 13.84
N ASP A 149 -7.49 0.23 12.69
CA ASP A 149 -8.18 1.34 12.02
C ASP A 149 -9.37 1.81 12.88
N THR A 150 -9.37 3.10 13.23
CA THR A 150 -10.40 3.74 14.08
C THR A 150 -11.34 4.65 13.28
N THR A 151 -11.35 4.53 11.95
CA THR A 151 -12.32 5.24 11.09
C THR A 151 -13.74 4.85 11.49
N LEU A 152 -14.66 5.83 11.53
CA LEU A 152 -16.05 5.58 11.93
C LEU A 152 -16.88 5.18 10.71
N ASP A 153 -17.53 4.02 10.78
CA ASP A 153 -18.53 3.63 9.78
C ASP A 153 -19.92 4.11 10.20
N ALA A 154 -20.52 4.95 9.37
CA ALA A 154 -21.87 5.44 9.61
C ALA A 154 -22.91 4.32 9.43
N LEU A 155 -24.00 4.40 10.21
CA LEU A 155 -25.11 3.47 10.05
C LEU A 155 -25.87 3.73 8.75
N ASP A 156 -26.07 2.67 7.98
CA ASP A 156 -26.92 2.68 6.81
C ASP A 156 -28.39 2.77 7.21
N VAL A 157 -29.10 3.70 6.57
CA VAL A 157 -30.52 3.95 6.78
C VAL A 157 -31.25 3.60 5.49
N ASP A 158 -32.21 2.68 5.57
CA ASP A 158 -33.03 2.36 4.40
C ASP A 158 -34.05 3.47 4.06
N VAL A 159 -34.73 3.32 2.92
CA VAL A 159 -35.74 4.28 2.44
C VAL A 159 -36.88 4.53 3.43
N ASN A 160 -37.09 3.63 4.39
CA ASN A 160 -38.14 3.74 5.41
C ASN A 160 -37.60 4.28 6.74
N GLY A 161 -36.32 4.66 6.82
CA GLY A 161 -35.70 5.16 8.05
C GLY A 161 -35.20 4.07 8.99
N THR A 162 -35.14 2.81 8.56
CA THR A 162 -34.70 1.69 9.40
C THR A 162 -33.17 1.57 9.36
N LEU A 163 -32.56 1.44 10.53
CA LEU A 163 -31.12 1.19 10.68
C LEU A 163 -30.78 -0.25 10.25
N LYS A 164 -29.83 -0.42 9.32
CA LYS A 164 -29.47 -1.73 8.73
C LYS A 164 -28.13 -2.30 9.19
N GLY A 165 -27.18 -1.45 9.57
CA GLY A 165 -25.81 -1.85 9.93
C GLY A 165 -24.81 -0.83 9.39
N THR A 166 -23.54 -1.23 9.27
CA THR A 166 -22.48 -0.44 8.64
C THR A 166 -21.81 -1.29 7.56
N ASP A 167 -21.66 -0.77 6.34
CA ASP A 167 -20.91 -1.44 5.27
C ASP A 167 -19.55 -0.79 4.97
N GLY A 168 -19.28 0.37 5.58
CA GLY A 168 -18.04 1.15 5.43
C GLY A 168 -17.92 1.90 4.10
N ILE A 169 -18.91 1.80 3.21
CA ILE A 169 -18.86 2.44 1.89
C ILE A 169 -18.98 3.96 2.03
N GLY A 170 -18.21 4.68 1.24
CA GLY A 170 -18.14 6.15 1.28
C GLY A 170 -17.35 6.72 2.46
N GLN A 171 -16.83 5.87 3.36
CA GLN A 171 -15.93 6.31 4.42
C GLN A 171 -14.50 6.45 3.90
N THR A 172 -13.82 7.50 4.35
CA THR A 172 -12.42 7.76 3.98
C THR A 172 -11.49 7.31 5.09
N HIS A 173 -10.62 6.36 4.77
CA HIS A 173 -9.59 5.81 5.64
C HIS A 173 -8.23 6.46 5.37
N ILE A 174 -7.38 6.53 6.39
CA ILE A 174 -5.97 6.93 6.24
C ILE A 174 -5.10 5.68 6.23
N CYS A 175 -4.76 5.22 5.03
CA CYS A 175 -4.01 4.00 4.80
C CYS A 175 -2.51 4.28 4.64
N ARG A 176 -1.70 3.21 4.62
CA ARG A 176 -0.33 3.26 4.08
C ARG A 176 -0.41 3.09 2.57
N ASN A 177 0.34 3.89 1.82
CA ASN A 177 0.32 3.83 0.36
C ASN A 177 0.88 2.50 -0.16
N TRP A 178 -0.02 1.58 -0.50
CA TRP A 178 0.34 0.25 -0.99
C TRP A 178 1.05 0.30 -2.34
N GLU A 179 0.79 1.31 -3.19
CA GLU A 179 1.44 1.45 -4.50
C GLU A 179 2.97 1.55 -4.36
N THR A 180 3.45 2.21 -3.30
CA THR A 180 4.88 2.29 -2.99
C THR A 180 5.47 0.90 -2.69
N VAL A 181 4.70 0.04 -2.04
CA VAL A 181 5.11 -1.34 -1.73
C VAL A 181 5.06 -2.22 -2.98
N PHE A 182 4.02 -2.09 -3.82
CA PHE A 182 3.94 -2.76 -5.12
C PHE A 182 5.14 -2.41 -6.00
N GLU A 183 5.46 -1.12 -6.13
CA GLU A 183 6.59 -0.66 -6.92
C GLU A 183 7.91 -1.21 -6.39
N PHE A 184 8.09 -1.20 -5.05
CA PHE A 184 9.29 -1.79 -4.45
C PHE A 184 9.47 -3.26 -4.82
N VAL A 185 8.41 -4.08 -4.72
CA VAL A 185 8.49 -5.50 -5.08
C VAL A 185 8.79 -5.68 -6.55
N HIS A 186 8.14 -4.88 -7.41
CA HIS A 186 8.40 -4.90 -8.84
C HIS A 186 9.89 -4.66 -9.13
N GLN A 187 10.46 -3.57 -8.61
CA GLN A 187 11.87 -3.26 -8.80
C GLN A 187 12.80 -4.30 -8.17
N ASN A 188 12.46 -4.82 -6.99
CA ASN A 188 13.24 -5.88 -6.36
C ASN A 188 13.32 -7.13 -7.25
N GLN A 189 12.21 -7.52 -7.88
CA GLN A 189 12.14 -8.71 -8.75
C GLN A 189 12.81 -8.51 -10.12
N LEU A 190 13.11 -7.28 -10.52
CA LEU A 190 13.95 -6.96 -11.67
C LEU A 190 15.46 -7.01 -11.34
N SER A 191 15.83 -7.14 -10.07
CA SER A 191 17.24 -7.16 -9.67
C SER A 191 17.94 -8.48 -10.03
N PRO A 192 19.28 -8.48 -10.18
CA PRO A 192 20.06 -9.69 -10.44
C PRO A 192 19.93 -10.78 -9.37
N ALA A 193 19.37 -10.47 -8.19
CA ALA A 193 19.13 -11.48 -7.17
C ALA A 193 18.12 -12.55 -7.61
N TRP A 194 17.35 -12.30 -8.67
CA TRP A 194 16.28 -13.17 -9.19
C TRP A 194 16.63 -13.90 -10.49
N ASP A 195 17.89 -13.85 -10.91
CA ASP A 195 18.44 -14.60 -12.05
C ASP A 195 19.37 -15.72 -11.57
#